data_AF-A0A9D5UPQ3-F1
#
_entry.id   AF-A0A9D5UPQ3-F1
#
_cell.length_a   1.000
_cell.length_b   1.000
_cell.length_c   1.000
_cell.angle_alpha   90.00
_cell.angle_beta   90.00
_cell.angle_gamma   90.00
#
_symmetry.space_group_name_H-M   'P 1'
#
loop_
_entity.id
_entity.type
_entity.pdbx_description
1 polymer ?
#
loop_
_entity_poly.entity_id
_entity_poly.type
_entity_poly.pdbx_seq_one_letter_code
_entity_poly.pdbx_strand_id
1 'polypeptide(L)'
;MDLIANHLTTSPREARHQQGFTLIELIMVLLLLGILAAVAAPKFIDLTDEAEVAAANGVYAAAQSAAAINFAANRAGKSLTQISSGATLADALDGGAPDGWSASGSTLTHTGSNNTNYTITVSSAESTSAKAQLTRNW
;
A
#
# COMPACT_ATOMS: atom_id res chain seq x y z
N MET A 1 -6.27 89.36 -17.57
CA MET A 1 -6.04 88.38 -18.64
C MET A 1 -5.47 87.13 -18.00
N ASP A 2 -6.36 86.17 -17.75
CA ASP A 2 -6.20 84.73 -17.98
C ASP A 2 -4.82 84.09 -17.74
N LEU A 3 -4.75 83.20 -16.73
CA LEU A 3 -4.80 81.74 -16.94
C LEU A 3 -3.64 81.24 -17.81
N ILE A 4 -2.62 80.64 -17.17
CA ILE A 4 -2.01 79.43 -17.73
C ILE A 4 -1.82 78.43 -16.59
N ALA A 5 -2.60 77.36 -16.67
CA ALA A 5 -2.63 76.23 -15.77
C ALA A 5 -1.32 75.43 -15.82
N ASN A 6 -0.84 74.98 -14.66
CA ASN A 6 0.00 73.78 -14.59
C ASN A 6 -0.79 72.64 -13.97
N HIS A 7 -1.67 72.10 -14.81
CA HIS A 7 -1.92 70.70 -15.07
C HIS A 7 -1.12 69.65 -14.25
N LEU A 8 -1.38 69.55 -12.94
CA LEU A 8 -1.10 68.33 -12.18
C LEU A 8 -2.25 67.36 -12.45
N THR A 9 -2.18 66.61 -13.54
CA THR A 9 -2.98 65.38 -13.69
C THR A 9 -2.45 64.38 -12.70
N THR A 10 -2.97 64.41 -11.48
CA THR A 10 -2.87 63.26 -10.60
C THR A 10 -3.75 62.19 -11.23
N SER A 11 -3.17 61.31 -12.03
CA SER A 11 -3.85 60.10 -12.49
C SER A 11 -4.40 59.39 -11.25
N PRO A 12 -5.73 59.20 -11.14
CA PRO A 12 -6.31 58.47 -10.04
C PRO A 12 -5.66 57.09 -10.00
N ARG A 13 -4.96 56.77 -8.91
CA ARG A 13 -4.53 55.40 -8.67
C ARG A 13 -5.78 54.61 -8.39
N GLU A 14 -6.25 53.83 -9.37
CA GLU A 14 -7.33 52.87 -9.14
C GLU A 14 -6.90 51.94 -8.00
N ALA A 15 -7.56 52.09 -6.85
CA ALA A 15 -7.42 51.17 -5.74
C ALA A 15 -8.03 49.84 -6.19
N ARG A 16 -7.19 48.85 -6.53
CA ARG A 16 -7.66 47.50 -6.81
C ARG A 16 -8.38 46.98 -5.57
N HIS A 17 -9.66 46.66 -5.71
CA HIS A 17 -10.40 45.95 -4.67
C HIS A 17 -9.72 44.61 -4.41
N GLN A 18 -9.11 44.47 -3.25
CA GLN A 18 -8.65 43.17 -2.76
C GLN A 18 -9.89 42.36 -2.39
N GLN A 19 -10.32 41.49 -3.31
CA GLN A 19 -11.36 40.51 -3.03
C GLN A 19 -10.73 39.39 -2.20
N GLY A 20 -10.95 39.42 -0.88
CA GLY A 20 -10.64 38.32 0.01
C GLY A 20 -11.73 37.24 -0.02
N PHE A 21 -11.36 36.00 0.29
CA PHE A 21 -12.34 34.93 0.53
C PHE A 21 -13.25 35.30 1.70
N THR A 22 -14.54 34.99 1.56
CA THR A 22 -15.50 35.27 2.63
C THR A 22 -15.36 34.23 3.75
N LEU A 23 -15.63 34.62 5.01
CA LEU A 23 -15.60 33.68 6.14
C LEU A 23 -16.60 32.53 5.93
N ILE A 24 -17.74 32.82 5.30
CA ILE A 24 -18.75 31.81 4.99
C ILE A 24 -18.24 30.79 3.97
N GLU A 25 -17.40 31.19 3.04
CA GLU A 25 -16.83 30.32 2.01
C GLU A 25 -15.81 29.35 2.61
N LEU A 26 -14.97 29.81 3.54
CA LEU A 26 -14.08 28.92 4.28
C LEU A 26 -14.87 27.92 5.17
N ILE A 27 -15.95 28.39 5.81
CA ILE A 27 -16.81 27.54 6.65
C ILE A 27 -17.60 26.53 5.79
N MET A 28 -18.10 26.92 4.62
CA MET A 28 -18.81 25.99 3.75
C MET A 28 -17.87 24.90 3.24
N VAL A 29 -16.61 25.23 2.92
CA VAL A 29 -15.60 24.25 2.49
C VAL A 29 -15.25 23.26 3.60
N LEU A 30 -14.98 23.71 4.83
CA LEU A 30 -14.71 22.78 5.93
C LEU A 30 -15.92 21.88 6.26
N LEU A 31 -17.15 22.39 6.07
CA LEU A 31 -18.36 21.61 6.27
C LEU A 31 -18.50 20.53 5.19
N LEU A 32 -18.27 20.89 3.92
CA LEU A 32 -18.29 19.92 2.82
C LEU A 32 -17.17 18.88 2.97
N LEU A 33 -15.94 19.29 3.28
CA LEU A 33 -14.83 18.38 3.56
C LEU A 33 -15.13 17.49 4.77
N GLY A 34 -15.79 18.02 5.81
CA GLY A 34 -16.22 17.26 6.98
C GLY A 34 -17.20 16.13 6.63
N ILE A 35 -18.21 16.42 5.81
CA ILE A 35 -19.19 15.41 5.35
C ILE A 35 -18.50 14.36 4.46
N LEU A 36 -17.67 14.80 3.51
CA LEU A 36 -16.92 13.89 2.63
C LEU A 36 -15.99 12.98 3.43
N ALA A 37 -15.28 13.52 4.42
CA ALA A 37 -14.41 12.75 5.29
C ALA A 37 -15.19 11.71 6.13
N ALA A 38 -16.34 12.09 6.68
CA ALA A 38 -17.17 11.18 7.47
C ALA A 38 -17.66 9.96 6.67
N VAL A 39 -17.97 10.14 5.39
CA VAL A 39 -18.41 9.04 4.51
C VAL A 39 -17.23 8.26 3.92
N ALA A 40 -16.12 8.92 3.59
CA ALA A 40 -14.96 8.30 2.95
C ALA A 40 -14.08 7.50 3.93
N ALA A 41 -13.95 7.94 5.18
CA ALA A 41 -13.10 7.29 6.17
C ALA A 41 -13.39 5.78 6.38
N PRO A 42 -14.63 5.33 6.63
CA PRO A 42 -14.89 3.90 6.83
C PRO A 42 -14.58 3.07 5.58
N LYS A 43 -14.94 3.59 4.39
CA LYS A 43 -14.64 2.95 3.10
C LYS A 43 -13.14 2.77 2.87
N PHE A 44 -12.33 3.76 3.26
CA PHE A 44 -10.89 3.69 3.07
C PHE A 44 -10.22 2.62 3.94
N ILE A 45 -10.72 2.42 5.17
CA ILE A 45 -10.24 1.37 6.08
C ILE A 45 -10.55 -0.01 5.48
N ASP A 46 -11.79 -0.23 5.04
CA ASP A 46 -12.20 -1.49 4.41
C ASP A 46 -11.36 -1.81 3.17
N LEU A 47 -11.12 -0.82 2.30
CA LEU A 47 -10.29 -0.98 1.10
C LEU A 47 -8.84 -1.31 1.43
N THR A 48 -8.31 -0.75 2.52
CA THR A 48 -6.93 -1.05 2.96
C THR A 48 -6.83 -2.50 3.41
N ASP A 49 -7.78 -2.96 4.22
CA ASP A 49 -7.86 -4.35 4.67
C ASP A 49 -7.99 -5.34 3.49
N GLU A 50 -8.86 -5.03 2.51
CA GLU A 50 -9.03 -5.83 1.30
C GLU A 50 -7.75 -5.88 0.45
N ALA A 51 -7.06 -4.73 0.32
CA ALA A 51 -5.80 -4.64 -0.42
C ALA A 51 -4.69 -5.48 0.23
N GLU A 52 -4.59 -5.47 1.56
CA GLU A 52 -3.62 -6.29 2.30
C GLU A 52 -3.89 -7.78 2.15
N VAL A 53 -5.16 -8.20 2.23
CA VAL A 53 -5.55 -9.60 1.97
C VAL A 53 -5.21 -10.01 0.54
N ALA A 54 -5.48 -9.15 -0.44
CA ALA A 54 -5.16 -9.42 -1.84
C ALA A 54 -3.64 -9.53 -2.07
N ALA A 55 -2.85 -8.64 -1.47
CA ALA A 55 -1.40 -8.68 -1.54
C ALA A 55 -0.85 -9.97 -0.91
N ALA A 56 -1.34 -10.36 0.28
CA ALA A 56 -0.95 -11.59 0.94
C ALA A 56 -1.31 -12.84 0.14
N ASN A 57 -2.47 -12.87 -0.52
CA ASN A 57 -2.85 -13.94 -1.44
C ASN A 57 -1.90 -14.01 -2.66
N GLY A 58 -1.43 -12.87 -3.17
CA GLY A 58 -0.43 -12.83 -4.24
C GLY A 58 0.88 -13.50 -3.85
N VAL A 59 1.41 -13.18 -2.66
CA VAL A 59 2.64 -13.80 -2.14
C VAL A 59 2.43 -15.29 -1.85
N TYR A 60 1.26 -15.65 -1.32
CA TYR A 60 0.89 -17.05 -1.10
C TYR A 60 0.85 -17.86 -2.41
N ALA A 61 0.29 -17.32 -3.48
CA ALA A 61 0.27 -17.98 -4.79
C ALA A 61 1.69 -18.17 -5.35
N ALA A 62 2.56 -17.18 -5.19
CA ALA A 62 3.97 -17.28 -5.56
C ALA A 62 4.68 -18.39 -4.75
N ALA A 63 4.44 -18.46 -3.44
CA ALA A 63 4.98 -19.50 -2.57
C ALA A 63 4.51 -20.91 -2.97
N GLN A 64 3.24 -21.07 -3.34
CA GLN A 64 2.73 -22.35 -3.87
C GLN A 64 3.40 -22.72 -5.20
N SER A 65 3.62 -21.76 -6.07
CA SER A 65 4.28 -22.00 -7.37
C SER A 65 5.75 -22.42 -7.17
N ALA A 66 6.49 -21.73 -6.30
CA ALA A 66 7.85 -22.10 -5.93
C ALA A 66 7.94 -23.53 -5.37
N ALA A 67 7.02 -23.88 -4.48
CA ALA A 67 6.87 -25.24 -3.97
C ALA A 67 6.61 -26.29 -5.07
N ALA A 68 5.70 -25.99 -6.01
CA ALA A 68 5.38 -26.90 -7.11
C ALA A 68 6.57 -27.10 -8.07
N ILE A 69 7.31 -26.03 -8.36
CA ILE A 69 8.53 -26.08 -9.18
C ILE A 69 9.61 -26.91 -8.48
N ASN A 70 9.83 -26.70 -7.18
CA ASN A 70 10.80 -27.44 -6.39
C ASN A 70 10.50 -28.95 -6.40
N PHE A 71 9.22 -29.30 -6.18
CA PHE A 71 8.75 -30.68 -6.25
C PHE A 71 8.95 -31.29 -7.64
N ALA A 72 8.58 -30.58 -8.71
CA ALA A 72 8.74 -31.06 -10.07
C ALA A 72 10.22 -31.26 -10.46
N ALA A 73 11.09 -30.34 -10.04
CA ALA A 73 12.52 -30.43 -10.28
C ALA A 73 13.14 -31.66 -9.59
N ASN A 74 12.79 -31.90 -8.32
CA ASN A 74 13.21 -33.09 -7.58
C ASN A 74 12.77 -34.37 -8.29
N ARG A 75 11.51 -34.45 -8.73
CA ARG A 75 11.01 -35.60 -9.52
C ARG A 75 11.71 -35.79 -10.87
N ALA A 76 12.25 -34.73 -11.45
CA ALA A 76 13.03 -34.78 -12.68
C ALA A 76 14.52 -35.09 -12.43
N GLY A 77 14.93 -35.41 -11.20
CA GLY A 77 16.32 -35.69 -10.83
C GLY A 77 17.19 -34.43 -10.74
N LYS A 78 16.59 -33.23 -10.77
CA LYS A 78 17.30 -31.98 -10.52
C LYS A 78 17.32 -31.72 -9.02
N SER A 79 18.51 -31.47 -8.47
CA SER A 79 18.65 -31.05 -7.07
C SER A 79 18.55 -29.53 -7.00
N LEU A 80 17.41 -29.04 -6.51
CA LEU A 80 17.24 -27.65 -6.07
C LEU A 80 17.37 -27.61 -4.55
N THR A 81 17.69 -26.44 -3.98
CA THR A 81 17.64 -26.24 -2.53
C THR A 81 16.24 -26.58 -2.02
N GLN A 82 16.18 -27.43 -0.99
CA GLN A 82 14.91 -27.81 -0.38
C GLN A 82 14.20 -26.59 0.21
N ILE A 83 12.91 -26.46 -0.06
CA ILE A 83 12.06 -25.48 0.63
C ILE A 83 11.59 -26.09 1.96
N SER A 84 12.34 -25.84 3.03
CA SER A 84 12.12 -26.40 4.38
C SER A 84 11.98 -25.34 5.47
N SER A 85 12.25 -24.08 5.14
CA SER A 85 12.20 -22.92 6.03
C SER A 85 11.62 -21.71 5.30
N GLY A 86 11.23 -20.69 6.06
CA GLY A 86 10.85 -19.39 5.50
C GLY A 86 11.97 -18.75 4.68
N ALA A 87 13.23 -18.96 5.07
CA ALA A 87 14.40 -18.43 4.35
C ALA A 87 14.56 -19.12 2.98
N THR A 88 14.53 -20.46 2.96
CA THR A 88 14.59 -21.22 1.69
C THR A 88 13.36 -20.99 0.80
N LEU A 89 12.20 -20.63 1.38
CA LEU A 89 11.06 -20.19 0.60
C LEU A 89 11.30 -18.81 0.00
N ALA A 90 11.82 -17.86 0.78
CA ALA A 90 12.20 -16.55 0.29
C ALA A 90 13.17 -16.66 -0.90
N ASP A 91 14.21 -17.50 -0.77
CA ASP A 91 15.19 -17.74 -1.83
C ASP A 91 14.59 -18.39 -3.09
N ALA A 92 13.48 -19.13 -2.93
CA ALA A 92 12.77 -19.76 -4.03
C ALA A 92 11.78 -18.83 -4.73
N LEU A 93 11.48 -17.65 -4.15
CA LEU A 93 10.71 -16.60 -4.79
C LEU A 93 11.61 -15.75 -5.69
N ASP A 94 11.05 -15.24 -6.79
CA ASP A 94 11.78 -14.37 -7.70
C ASP A 94 12.15 -13.05 -7.01
N GLY A 95 13.45 -12.84 -6.77
CA GLY A 95 13.97 -11.65 -6.08
C GLY A 95 14.01 -11.73 -4.55
N GLY A 96 13.69 -12.87 -3.94
CA GLY A 96 13.71 -13.04 -2.48
C GLY A 96 12.36 -12.83 -1.80
N ALA A 97 12.38 -12.56 -0.49
CA ALA A 97 11.18 -12.19 0.25
C ALA A 97 10.64 -10.85 -0.30
N PRO A 98 9.32 -10.75 -0.61
CA PRO A 98 8.73 -9.50 -1.04
C PRO A 98 8.87 -8.39 0.02
N ASP A 99 8.84 -7.13 -0.40
CA ASP A 99 8.96 -5.99 0.51
C ASP A 99 7.97 -6.07 1.69
N GLY A 100 8.47 -5.87 2.90
CA GLY A 100 7.68 -5.96 4.13
C GLY A 100 7.40 -7.39 4.61
N TRP A 101 7.87 -8.42 3.90
CA TRP A 101 7.84 -9.81 4.37
C TRP A 101 9.18 -10.18 5.01
N SER A 102 9.11 -10.91 6.12
CA SER A 102 10.28 -11.41 6.84
C SER A 102 10.22 -12.93 6.94
N ALA A 103 11.36 -13.57 6.71
CA ALA A 103 11.52 -15.00 6.89
C ALA A 103 11.98 -15.31 8.33
N SER A 104 11.28 -16.20 9.01
CA SER A 104 11.67 -16.69 10.34
C SER A 104 11.21 -18.12 10.55
N GLY A 105 12.11 -19.00 11.00
CA GLY A 105 11.81 -20.42 11.17
C GLY A 105 11.20 -21.02 9.91
N SER A 106 9.97 -21.54 10.03
CA SER A 106 9.22 -22.14 8.92
C SER A 106 8.25 -21.18 8.22
N THR A 107 8.35 -19.88 8.46
CA THR A 107 7.35 -18.91 7.98
C THR A 107 7.93 -17.73 7.21
N LEU A 108 7.12 -17.23 6.27
CA LEU A 108 7.19 -15.87 5.75
C LEU A 108 6.07 -15.07 6.40
N THR A 109 6.39 -13.94 7.03
CA THR A 109 5.43 -13.15 7.81
C THR A 109 5.47 -11.70 7.39
N HIS A 110 4.28 -11.12 7.22
CA HIS A 110 4.05 -9.69 7.02
C HIS A 110 3.09 -9.17 8.09
N THR A 111 3.38 -8.00 8.66
CA THR A 111 2.49 -7.29 9.57
C THR A 111 1.89 -6.11 8.82
N GLY A 112 0.59 -6.21 8.53
CA GLY A 112 -0.20 -5.17 7.88
C GLY A 112 -0.80 -4.17 8.86
N SER A 113 -1.80 -3.44 8.40
CA SER A 113 -2.54 -2.44 9.16
C SER A 113 -3.22 -3.07 10.38
N ASN A 114 -3.43 -2.24 11.41
CA ASN A 114 -4.03 -2.66 12.68
C ASN A 114 -3.27 -3.81 13.36
N ASN A 115 -1.96 -3.96 13.10
CA ASN A 115 -1.13 -5.05 13.62
C ASN A 115 -1.60 -6.46 13.18
N THR A 116 -2.30 -6.53 12.05
CA THR A 116 -2.75 -7.80 11.44
C THR A 116 -1.55 -8.56 10.91
N ASN A 117 -1.36 -9.81 11.35
CA ASN A 117 -0.26 -10.64 10.87
C ASN A 117 -0.74 -11.62 9.77
N TYR A 118 -0.04 -11.60 8.64
CA TYR A 118 -0.18 -12.54 7.54
C TYR A 118 1.01 -13.49 7.57
N THR A 119 0.75 -14.78 7.75
CA THR A 119 1.81 -15.79 7.88
C THR A 119 1.61 -16.87 6.82
N ILE A 120 2.64 -17.08 6.01
CA ILE A 120 2.75 -18.20 5.09
C ILE A 120 3.66 -19.24 5.74
N THR A 121 3.10 -20.39 6.10
CA THR A 121 3.86 -21.48 6.71
C THR A 121 4.29 -22.49 5.66
N VAL A 122 5.55 -22.90 5.76
CA VAL A 122 6.16 -23.98 4.98
C VAL A 122 6.28 -25.20 5.88
N SER A 123 5.61 -26.29 5.51
CA SER A 123 5.92 -27.61 6.03
C SER A 123 6.72 -28.35 4.96
N SER A 124 7.83 -29.00 5.35
CA SER A 124 8.83 -29.54 4.42
C SER A 124 8.21 -30.45 3.35
N ALA A 125 8.64 -30.26 2.11
CA ALA A 125 8.16 -31.00 0.97
C ALA A 125 9.32 -31.51 0.12
N GLU A 126 9.88 -32.65 0.51
CA GLU A 126 10.66 -33.46 -0.42
C GLU A 126 9.96 -34.72 -0.92
N SER A 127 8.85 -35.12 -0.30
CA SER A 127 8.16 -36.38 -0.67
C SER A 127 6.67 -36.22 -0.95
N THR A 128 6.09 -35.04 -0.72
CA THR A 128 4.65 -34.77 -0.89
C THR A 128 4.50 -33.34 -1.39
N SER A 129 3.51 -33.02 -2.23
CA SER A 129 3.26 -31.65 -2.70
C SER A 129 3.31 -30.67 -1.52
N ALA A 130 4.22 -29.69 -1.55
CA ALA A 130 4.30 -28.71 -0.47
C ALA A 130 2.98 -27.98 -0.34
N LYS A 131 2.48 -27.90 0.89
CA LYS A 131 1.33 -27.08 1.24
C LYS A 131 1.88 -25.83 1.89
N ALA A 132 1.97 -24.75 1.13
CA ALA A 132 1.95 -23.43 1.75
C ALA A 132 0.57 -23.26 2.40
N GLN A 133 0.52 -22.66 3.59
CA GLN A 133 -0.74 -22.27 4.23
C GLN A 133 -0.67 -20.80 4.60
N LEU A 134 -1.67 -20.02 4.18
CA LEU A 134 -1.84 -18.63 4.59
C LEU A 134 -2.75 -18.57 5.83
N THR A 135 -2.25 -17.95 6.90
CA THR A 135 -3.01 -17.67 8.12
C THR A 135 -3.02 -16.16 8.37
N ARG A 136 -4.20 -15.62 8.74
CA ARG A 136 -4.38 -14.23 9.19
C ARG A 136 -4.68 -14.22 10.68
N ASN A 137 -3.93 -13.44 11.45
CA ASN A 137 -4.11 -13.25 12.89
C ASN A 137 -4.38 -11.77 13.18
N TRP A 138 -5.45 -11.50 13.92
CA TRP A 138 -5.83 -10.18 14.44
C TRP A 138 -5.22 -9.94 15.82
#